data_AF-A0A7R9BAY3-F1
#
_entry.id   AF-A0A7R9BAY3-F1
#
_cell.length_a   1.000
_cell.length_b   1.000
_cell.length_c   1.000
_cell.angle_alpha   90.00
_cell.angle_beta   90.00
_cell.angle_gamma   90.00
#
_symmetry.space_group_name_H-M   'P 1'
#
loop_
_entity.id
_entity.type
_entity.pdbx_description
1 polymer ?
#
loop_
_entity_poly.entity_id
_entity_poly.type
_entity_poly.pdbx_seq_one_letter_code
_entity_poly.pdbx_strand_id
1 'polypeptide(L)'
;MSRRAFDSYLTATKQSLTISHPSFPANQRLVIMFQLSLQLRTINFHICGASIISHSWAISAVQCTRGRARKDADCVMSGSVYECPSLHRYMPSLLGLRAGSSLHQSGGTVHSVAQLIEHPLYDDFTNENDIALLRVSRGLSGPYLGVLSTYRRVLEQTLVCCPHAGEF
;
A
#
# COMPACT_ATOMS: atom_id res chain seq x y z
N MET A 1 -7.07 21.36 21.64
CA MET A 1 -6.53 22.28 20.62
C MET A 1 -7.66 22.82 19.77
N SER A 2 -7.81 24.14 19.67
CA SER A 2 -8.90 24.82 18.97
C SER A 2 -8.76 24.70 17.44
N ARG A 3 -9.87 24.49 16.72
CA ARG A 3 -9.91 24.44 15.23
C ARG A 3 -9.13 25.59 14.58
N ARG A 4 -9.15 26.79 15.19
CA ARG A 4 -8.44 27.97 14.68
C ARG A 4 -6.91 27.84 14.70
N ALA A 5 -6.35 27.07 15.63
CA ALA A 5 -4.92 26.85 15.71
C ALA A 5 -4.42 25.88 14.61
N PHE A 6 -5.26 24.91 14.23
CA PHE A 6 -4.98 24.00 13.12
C PHE A 6 -5.11 24.70 11.76
N ASP A 7 -6.14 25.52 11.59
CA ASP A 7 -6.33 26.30 10.37
C ASP A 7 -5.20 27.33 10.17
N SER A 8 -4.71 27.94 11.25
CA SER A 8 -3.56 28.85 11.19
C SER A 8 -2.26 28.14 10.78
N TYR A 9 -2.06 26.90 11.23
CA TYR A 9 -0.90 26.08 10.83
C TYR A 9 -0.94 25.73 9.34
N LEU A 10 -2.10 25.30 8.83
CA LEU A 10 -2.30 25.01 7.40
C LEU A 10 -2.08 26.24 6.51
N THR A 11 -2.45 27.42 7.00
CA THR A 11 -2.26 28.68 6.26
C THR A 11 -0.79 29.12 6.29
N ALA A 12 -0.09 28.93 7.40
CA ALA A 12 1.32 29.29 7.56
C ALA A 12 2.28 28.41 6.72
N THR A 13 1.91 27.16 6.42
CA THR A 13 2.70 26.26 5.55
C THR A 13 2.28 26.30 4.08
N LYS A 14 1.35 27.17 3.70
CA LYS A 14 0.97 27.38 2.31
C LYS A 14 2.04 28.24 1.62
N GLN A 15 3.26 27.70 1.52
CA GLN A 15 4.19 28.19 0.51
C GLN A 15 3.50 28.02 -0.84
N SER A 16 3.34 29.13 -1.55
CA SER A 16 2.97 29.11 -2.96
C SER A 16 4.08 28.36 -3.69
N LEU A 17 3.93 27.04 -3.81
CA LEU A 17 4.68 26.24 -4.75
C LEU A 17 4.22 26.71 -6.13
N THR A 18 4.89 27.74 -6.66
CA THR A 18 5.01 27.89 -8.10
C THR A 18 5.78 26.66 -8.55
N ILE A 19 5.04 25.57 -8.80
CA ILE A 19 5.54 24.48 -9.60
C ILE A 19 5.75 25.14 -10.96
N SER A 20 6.99 25.55 -11.24
CA SER A 20 7.43 25.70 -12.62
C SER A 20 7.26 24.33 -13.23
N HIS A 21 6.07 24.05 -13.77
CA HIS A 21 5.83 22.84 -14.52
C HIS A 21 6.85 22.88 -15.66
N PRO A 22 7.90 22.02 -15.68
CA PRO A 22 8.60 21.81 -16.93
C PRO A 22 7.50 21.40 -17.91
N SER A 23 7.43 22.07 -19.05
CA SER A 23 6.47 21.76 -20.10
C SER A 23 6.48 20.26 -20.33
N PHE A 24 5.47 19.56 -19.80
CA PHE A 24 5.31 18.14 -20.04
C PHE A 24 5.08 18.02 -21.55
N PRO A 25 5.97 17.35 -22.31
CA PRO A 25 5.76 17.17 -23.72
C PRO A 25 4.40 16.49 -23.91
N ALA A 26 3.59 16.98 -24.85
CA ALA A 26 2.18 16.61 -25.07
C ALA A 26 1.93 15.11 -25.33
N ASN A 27 2.98 14.28 -25.29
CA ASN A 27 2.95 12.84 -25.50
C ASN A 27 3.52 12.04 -24.30
N GLN A 28 3.78 12.67 -23.15
CA GLN A 28 4.17 11.96 -21.92
C GLN A 28 2.95 11.67 -21.05
N ARG A 29 2.77 10.40 -20.70
CA ARG A 29 1.73 9.97 -19.77
C ARG A 29 2.14 10.28 -18.33
N LEU A 30 1.21 10.82 -17.55
CA LEU A 30 1.42 11.13 -16.14
C LEU A 30 1.67 9.87 -15.31
N VAL A 31 2.87 9.73 -14.76
CA VAL A 31 3.23 8.67 -13.81
C VAL A 31 3.20 9.25 -12.40
N ILE A 32 2.38 8.68 -11.53
CA ILE A 32 2.26 9.14 -10.14
C ILE A 32 3.37 8.52 -9.30
N MET A 33 4.22 9.36 -8.70
CA MET A 33 5.51 8.94 -8.16
C MET A 33 5.45 7.96 -6.99
N PHE A 34 4.40 8.01 -6.19
CA PHE A 34 4.21 7.15 -5.02
C PHE A 34 3.19 6.04 -5.28
N GLN A 35 2.50 6.04 -6.43
CA GLN A 35 1.46 5.06 -6.72
C GLN A 35 2.08 3.73 -7.12
N LEU A 36 1.55 2.66 -6.54
CA LEU A 36 1.87 1.29 -6.90
C LEU A 36 0.60 0.53 -7.28
N SER A 37 0.76 -0.43 -8.18
CA SER A 37 -0.23 -1.46 -8.46
C SER A 37 0.22 -2.76 -7.80
N LEU A 38 -0.48 -3.18 -6.75
CA LEU A 38 -0.30 -4.49 -6.12
C LEU A 38 -0.90 -5.55 -7.03
N GLN A 39 -0.12 -6.57 -7.35
CA GLN A 39 -0.49 -7.56 -8.35
C GLN A 39 -0.05 -8.97 -7.99
N LEU A 40 -0.76 -9.97 -8.51
CA LEU A 40 -0.26 -11.34 -8.62
C LEU A 40 0.78 -11.38 -9.74
N ARG A 41 2.05 -11.52 -9.37
CA ARG A 41 3.16 -11.33 -10.31
C ARG A 41 3.27 -12.41 -11.38
N THR A 42 2.84 -13.64 -11.09
CA THR A 42 2.95 -14.80 -12.01
C THR A 42 2.01 -14.69 -13.19
N ILE A 43 0.83 -14.10 -12.99
CA ILE A 43 -0.21 -13.92 -14.02
C ILE A 43 -0.42 -12.47 -14.43
N ASN A 44 0.41 -11.55 -13.91
CA ASN A 44 0.33 -10.11 -14.17
C ASN A 44 -1.08 -9.52 -13.92
N PHE A 45 -1.72 -9.94 -12.83
CA PHE A 45 -3.09 -9.54 -12.51
C PHE A 45 -3.10 -8.48 -11.41
N HIS A 46 -3.71 -7.31 -11.67
CA HIS A 46 -3.90 -6.24 -10.69
C HIS A 46 -4.89 -6.66 -9.60
N ILE A 47 -4.50 -6.47 -8.34
CA ILE A 47 -5.33 -6.73 -7.16
C ILE A 47 -5.89 -5.40 -6.62
N CYS A 48 -4.99 -4.47 -6.29
CA CYS A 48 -5.29 -3.25 -5.54
C CYS A 48 -4.24 -2.15 -5.78
N GLY A 49 -4.54 -0.94 -5.29
CA GLY A 49 -3.55 0.11 -5.09
C GLY A 49 -2.63 -0.15 -3.89
N ALA A 50 -1.43 0.44 -3.94
CA ALA A 50 -0.51 0.57 -2.82
C ALA A 50 0.27 1.89 -2.96
N SER A 51 0.93 2.32 -1.89
CA SER A 51 1.70 3.57 -1.88
C SER A 51 3.11 3.38 -1.35
N ILE A 52 4.08 4.06 -1.95
CA ILE A 52 5.49 4.06 -1.48
C ILE A 52 5.59 4.88 -0.19
N ILE A 53 6.05 4.25 0.88
CA ILE A 53 6.27 4.92 2.17
C ILE A 53 7.75 4.97 2.58
N SER A 54 8.61 4.14 1.97
CA SER A 54 10.06 4.28 1.99
C SER A 54 10.69 3.59 0.78
N HIS A 55 12.01 3.63 0.65
CA HIS A 55 12.71 2.91 -0.41
C HIS A 55 12.51 1.40 -0.36
N SER A 56 12.10 0.82 0.78
CA SER A 56 11.93 -0.63 0.91
C SER A 56 10.51 -1.04 1.28
N TRP A 57 9.63 -0.08 1.59
CA TRP A 57 8.31 -0.35 2.11
C TRP A 57 7.22 0.35 1.31
N ALA A 58 6.14 -0.39 1.10
CA ALA A 58 4.87 0.12 0.62
C ALA A 58 3.75 -0.19 1.62
N ILE A 59 2.69 0.60 1.57
CA ILE A 59 1.46 0.38 2.32
C ILE A 59 0.33 -0.02 1.38
N SER A 60 -0.53 -0.93 1.85
CA SER A 60 -1.81 -1.30 1.23
C SER A 60 -2.80 -1.66 2.34
N ALA A 61 -3.89 -2.33 1.98
CA ALA A 61 -4.92 -2.81 2.89
C ALA A 61 -4.77 -4.32 3.14
N VAL A 62 -5.24 -4.82 4.28
CA VAL A 62 -5.25 -6.27 4.57
C VAL A 62 -6.15 -7.00 3.59
N GLN A 63 -7.32 -6.44 3.26
CA GLN A 63 -8.23 -7.05 2.30
C GLN A 63 -7.61 -7.23 0.91
N CYS A 64 -6.62 -6.40 0.55
CA CYS A 64 -5.88 -6.52 -0.71
C CYS A 64 -4.84 -7.64 -0.70
N THR A 65 -4.53 -8.19 0.47
CA THR A 65 -3.46 -9.16 0.68
C THR A 65 -3.95 -10.56 1.00
N ARG A 66 -5.27 -10.76 1.01
CA ARG A 66 -5.90 -12.06 1.21
C ARG A 66 -6.64 -12.51 -0.05
N GLY A 67 -6.54 -13.80 -0.35
CA GLY A 67 -7.28 -14.40 -1.46
C GLY A 67 -8.77 -14.39 -1.17
N ARG A 68 -9.60 -14.07 -2.18
CA ARG A 68 -11.06 -14.26 -2.06
C ARG A 68 -11.34 -15.76 -2.06
N ALA A 69 -11.39 -16.36 -0.87
CA ALA A 69 -12.13 -17.60 -0.70
C ALA A 69 -13.54 -17.36 -1.26
N ARG A 70 -14.01 -18.25 -2.14
CA ARG A 70 -15.41 -18.15 -2.54
C ARG A 70 -16.23 -18.41 -1.28
N LYS A 71 -17.13 -17.48 -0.94
CA LYS A 71 -17.98 -17.55 0.28
C LYS A 71 -18.78 -18.86 0.40
N ASP A 72 -18.88 -19.62 -0.68
CA ASP A 72 -19.62 -20.87 -0.83
C ASP A 72 -18.75 -22.14 -0.75
N ALA A 73 -17.43 -22.06 -0.89
CA ALA A 73 -16.58 -23.25 -1.08
C ALA A 73 -15.66 -23.60 0.11
N ASP A 74 -15.34 -22.63 0.97
CA ASP A 74 -14.40 -22.82 2.08
C ASP A 74 -15.04 -22.49 3.45
N CYS A 75 -16.21 -21.85 3.47
CA CYS A 75 -16.92 -21.57 4.70
C CYS A 75 -17.58 -22.83 5.24
N VAL A 76 -17.12 -23.30 6.40
CA VAL A 76 -17.72 -24.41 7.13
C VAL A 76 -18.82 -23.85 8.04
N MET A 77 -19.98 -24.50 8.05
CA MET A 77 -21.05 -24.15 8.97
C MET A 77 -20.72 -24.69 10.36
N SER A 78 -20.59 -23.80 11.35
CA SER A 78 -20.48 -24.15 12.77
C SER A 78 -21.70 -23.60 13.50
N GLY A 79 -22.77 -24.38 13.51
CA GLY A 79 -24.08 -23.94 14.01
C GLY A 79 -24.75 -22.89 13.11
N SER A 80 -25.14 -21.73 13.67
CA SER A 80 -25.70 -20.58 12.94
C SER A 80 -24.64 -19.56 12.49
N VAL A 81 -23.36 -19.90 12.65
CA VAL A 81 -22.21 -19.06 12.30
C VAL A 81 -21.51 -19.68 11.08
N TYR A 82 -21.27 -18.87 10.07
CA TYR A 82 -20.36 -19.23 8.99
C TYR A 82 -18.93 -19.11 9.53
N GLU A 83 -18.31 -20.25 9.88
CA GLU A 83 -16.88 -20.33 10.17
C GLU A 83 -16.15 -20.48 8.84
N CYS A 84 -15.77 -19.36 8.25
CA CYS A 84 -14.84 -19.36 7.13
C CYS A 84 -13.41 -19.45 7.70
N PRO A 85 -12.61 -20.48 7.38
CA PRO A 85 -11.17 -20.40 7.52
C PRO A 85 -10.76 -19.13 6.78
N SER A 86 -10.34 -18.14 7.55
CA SER A 86 -10.20 -16.76 7.14
C SER A 86 -9.42 -16.68 5.83
N LEU A 87 -9.97 -16.00 4.83
CA LEU A 87 -9.34 -15.53 3.59
C LEU A 87 -7.82 -15.84 3.55
N HIS A 88 -7.40 -16.87 2.82
CA HIS A 88 -6.00 -17.30 2.89
C HIS A 88 -5.08 -16.17 2.41
N ARG A 89 -4.24 -15.69 3.34
CA ARG A 89 -3.24 -14.65 3.09
C ARG A 89 -2.34 -15.06 1.92
N TYR A 90 -2.13 -14.16 0.97
CA TYR A 90 -1.20 -14.44 -0.13
C TYR A 90 0.23 -14.64 0.39
N MET A 91 0.93 -15.63 -0.15
CA MET A 91 2.36 -15.75 0.08
C MET A 91 3.07 -14.51 -0.52
N PRO A 92 4.01 -13.88 0.19
CA PRO A 92 4.74 -12.71 -0.32
C PRO A 92 5.37 -12.95 -1.70
N SER A 93 5.88 -14.16 -1.93
CA SER A 93 6.49 -14.57 -3.19
C SER A 93 5.54 -14.53 -4.40
N LEU A 94 4.22 -14.54 -4.20
CA LEU A 94 3.22 -14.41 -5.27
C LEU A 94 2.87 -12.95 -5.57
N LEU A 95 3.21 -12.03 -4.68
CA LEU A 95 2.89 -10.61 -4.81
C LEU A 95 4.01 -9.85 -5.52
N GLY A 96 3.60 -8.80 -6.24
CA GLY A 96 4.49 -7.81 -6.81
C GLY A 96 3.88 -6.42 -6.76
N LEU A 97 4.76 -5.41 -6.76
CA LEU A 97 4.38 -4.00 -6.79
C LEU A 97 4.88 -3.40 -8.10
N ARG A 98 3.95 -3.06 -8.99
CA ARG A 98 4.26 -2.34 -10.22
C ARG A 98 4.36 -0.86 -9.93
N ALA A 99 5.53 -0.28 -10.22
CA ALA A 99 5.85 1.12 -10.05
C ALA A 99 6.16 1.77 -11.41
N GLY A 100 5.99 3.09 -11.51
CA GLY A 100 6.46 3.84 -12.69
C GLY A 100 5.60 3.64 -13.95
N SER A 101 4.32 3.33 -13.80
CA SER A 101 3.39 3.15 -14.92
C SER A 101 2.07 3.88 -14.68
N SER A 102 1.47 4.39 -15.74
CA SER A 102 0.09 4.88 -15.77
C SER A 102 -0.87 3.89 -16.42
N LEU A 103 -0.37 2.72 -16.82
CA LEU A 103 -1.14 1.63 -17.42
C LEU A 103 -1.51 0.61 -16.34
N HIS A 104 -2.77 0.17 -16.38
CA HIS A 104 -3.34 -0.71 -15.35
C HIS A 104 -2.61 -2.07 -15.21
N GLN A 105 -2.21 -2.70 -16.33
CA GLN A 105 -1.62 -4.06 -16.35
C GLN A 105 -0.30 -4.15 -17.12
N SER A 106 0.30 -3.04 -17.55
CA SER A 106 1.53 -3.05 -18.36
C SER A 106 2.41 -1.82 -18.06
N GLY A 107 3.62 -1.77 -18.65
CA GLY A 107 4.58 -0.69 -18.43
C GLY A 107 5.18 -0.63 -17.01
N GLY A 108 6.15 0.26 -16.79
CA GLY A 108 6.83 0.37 -15.50
C GLY A 108 7.61 -0.89 -15.11
N THR A 109 7.94 -1.02 -13.82
CA THR A 109 8.74 -2.14 -13.28
C THR A 109 8.00 -2.84 -12.15
N VAL A 110 8.10 -4.16 -12.08
CA VAL A 110 7.48 -4.98 -11.03
C VAL A 110 8.53 -5.36 -10.00
N HIS A 111 8.35 -4.92 -8.76
CA HIS A 111 9.19 -5.27 -7.62
C HIS A 111 8.58 -6.46 -6.88
N SER A 112 9.37 -7.51 -6.61
CA SER A 112 8.91 -8.65 -5.80
C SER A 112 8.75 -8.27 -4.34
N VAL A 113 7.71 -8.80 -3.68
CA VAL A 113 7.49 -8.61 -2.25
C VAL A 113 8.24 -9.69 -1.47
N ALA A 114 9.13 -9.27 -0.57
CA ALA A 114 9.89 -10.14 0.32
C ALA A 114 9.15 -10.41 1.64
N GLN A 115 8.36 -9.45 2.11
CA GLN A 115 7.66 -9.53 3.38
C GLN A 115 6.29 -8.85 3.27
N LEU A 116 5.30 -9.46 3.88
CA LEU A 116 3.97 -8.89 4.10
C LEU A 116 3.75 -8.84 5.62
N ILE A 117 3.18 -7.76 6.13
CA ILE A 117 2.79 -7.62 7.53
C ILE A 117 1.39 -7.04 7.53
N GLU A 118 0.41 -7.81 7.95
CA GLU A 118 -0.94 -7.32 8.22
C GLU A 118 -0.97 -6.73 9.63
N HIS A 119 -1.82 -5.73 9.88
CA HIS A 119 -2.00 -5.23 11.23
C HIS A 119 -2.48 -6.36 12.16
N PRO A 120 -1.84 -6.58 13.33
CA PRO A 120 -2.16 -7.70 14.21
C PRO A 120 -3.57 -7.63 14.83
N LEU A 121 -4.15 -6.43 14.90
CA LEU A 121 -5.52 -6.19 15.35
C LEU A 121 -6.51 -6.01 14.18
N TYR A 122 -6.18 -6.46 12.97
CA TYR A 122 -7.13 -6.44 11.87
C TYR A 122 -8.34 -7.34 12.18
N ASP A 123 -9.53 -6.75 12.09
CA ASP A 123 -10.81 -7.44 12.31
C ASP A 123 -11.55 -7.54 10.96
N ASP A 124 -11.81 -8.76 10.50
CA ASP A 124 -12.40 -9.04 9.19
C ASP A 124 -13.93 -8.85 9.15
N PHE A 125 -14.59 -8.71 10.31
CA PHE A 125 -16.01 -8.40 10.40
C PHE A 125 -16.26 -6.89 10.30
N THR A 126 -15.45 -6.09 10.99
CA THR A 126 -15.60 -4.64 11.11
C THR A 126 -14.72 -3.87 10.11
N ASN A 127 -13.69 -4.51 9.54
CA ASN A 127 -12.60 -3.89 8.78
C ASN A 127 -11.79 -2.87 9.59
N GLU A 128 -11.82 -2.96 10.92
CA GLU A 128 -10.91 -2.18 11.75
C GLU A 128 -9.46 -2.60 11.49
N ASN A 129 -8.57 -1.61 11.43
CA ASN A 129 -7.15 -1.79 11.15
C ASN A 129 -6.85 -2.48 9.80
N ASP A 130 -7.61 -2.15 8.74
CA ASP A 130 -7.39 -2.62 7.35
C ASP A 130 -6.13 -1.99 6.71
N ILE A 131 -4.97 -2.29 7.27
CA ILE A 131 -3.67 -1.77 6.86
C ILE A 131 -2.64 -2.90 6.82
N ALA A 132 -1.87 -2.94 5.73
CA ALA A 132 -0.80 -3.90 5.52
C ALA A 132 0.46 -3.23 4.99
N LEU A 133 1.62 -3.68 5.48
CA LEU A 133 2.94 -3.27 5.00
C LEU A 133 3.54 -4.35 4.10
N LEU A 134 4.14 -3.91 3.00
CA LEU A 134 4.77 -4.74 1.99
C LEU A 134 6.23 -4.33 1.85
N ARG A 135 7.17 -5.20 2.20
CA ARG A 135 8.60 -4.99 1.97
C ARG A 135 9.00 -5.53 0.62
N VAL A 136 9.64 -4.74 -0.21
CA VAL A 136 10.20 -5.21 -1.49
C VAL A 136 11.54 -5.91 -1.30
N SER A 137 11.88 -6.86 -2.18
CA SER A 137 13.18 -7.55 -2.16
C SER A 137 14.33 -6.66 -2.63
N ARG A 138 14.02 -5.70 -3.50
CA ARG A 138 14.96 -4.69 -4.02
C ARG A 138 14.30 -3.33 -3.94
N GLY A 139 15.05 -2.33 -3.52
CA GLY A 139 14.54 -0.99 -3.26
C GLY A 139 13.73 -0.39 -4.43
N LEU A 140 12.72 0.38 -4.08
CA LEU A 140 11.92 1.22 -4.96
C LEU A 140 12.74 2.47 -5.28
N SER A 141 13.42 2.43 -6.42
CA SER A 141 14.25 3.53 -6.93
C SER A 141 14.04 3.69 -8.43
N GLY A 142 13.94 4.93 -8.89
CA GLY A 142 13.81 5.26 -10.30
C GLY A 142 13.55 6.76 -10.52
N PRO A 143 13.71 7.28 -11.75
CA PRO A 143 13.66 8.72 -12.04
C PRO A 143 12.29 9.37 -11.75
N TYR A 144 11.25 8.57 -11.55
CA TYR A 144 9.88 9.03 -11.32
C TYR A 144 9.25 8.42 -10.07
N LEU A 145 10.04 7.83 -9.16
CA LEU A 145 9.53 7.24 -7.93
C LEU A 145 9.83 8.14 -6.73
N GLY A 146 8.84 8.34 -5.88
CA GLY A 146 8.91 9.22 -4.72
C GLY A 146 8.20 8.63 -3.52
N VAL A 147 8.71 8.92 -2.33
CA VAL A 147 8.14 8.48 -1.05
C VAL A 147 7.05 9.45 -0.63
N LEU A 148 5.89 8.93 -0.19
CA LEU A 148 4.87 9.73 0.44
C LEU A 148 5.35 10.18 1.83
N SER A 149 5.46 11.50 2.04
CA SER A 149 6.04 12.12 3.24
C SER A 149 5.29 11.89 4.56
N THR A 150 4.18 11.16 4.54
CA THR A 150 3.38 10.81 5.74
C THR A 150 3.93 9.62 6.54
N TYR A 151 5.05 9.03 6.09
CA TYR A 151 5.72 7.84 6.67
C TYR A 151 5.71 7.77 8.20
N ARG A 152 6.01 8.88 8.89
CA ARG A 152 6.17 8.89 10.36
C ARG A 152 4.90 8.46 11.11
N ARG A 153 3.73 8.93 10.68
CA ARG A 153 2.45 8.58 11.34
C ARG A 153 1.94 7.20 10.97
N VAL A 154 2.17 6.78 9.73
CA VAL A 154 1.76 5.48 9.21
C VAL A 154 2.51 4.36 9.93
N LEU A 155 3.82 4.52 10.09
CA LEU A 155 4.63 3.60 10.86
C LEU A 155 4.26 3.62 12.35
N GLU A 156 3.98 4.76 12.97
CA GLU A 156 3.53 4.78 14.37
C GLU A 156 2.25 3.94 14.59
N GLN A 157 1.37 3.83 13.59
CA GLN A 157 0.17 2.99 13.69
C GLN A 157 0.40 1.50 13.42
N THR A 158 1.46 1.11 12.70
CA THR A 158 1.76 -0.31 12.39
C THR A 158 2.96 -0.88 13.15
N LEU A 159 3.92 -0.04 13.56
CA LEU A 159 5.16 -0.43 14.25
C LEU A 159 5.07 -0.41 15.77
N VAL A 160 4.01 0.15 16.36
CA VAL A 160 3.75 -0.01 17.81
C VAL A 160 3.64 -1.50 18.21
N CYS A 161 3.39 -2.40 17.27
CA CYS A 161 3.34 -3.85 17.53
C CYS A 161 4.59 -4.63 17.08
N CYS A 162 5.61 -4.00 16.50
CA CYS A 162 6.82 -4.68 16.02
C CYS A 162 8.07 -3.83 16.31
N PRO A 163 8.74 -4.01 17.47
CA PRO A 163 9.90 -3.21 17.86
C PRO A 163 11.16 -3.38 16.98
N HIS A 164 11.08 -4.07 15.83
CA HIS A 164 12.22 -4.39 14.97
C HIS A 164 12.17 -3.74 13.57
N ALA A 165 11.21 -2.86 13.31
CA ALA A 165 11.10 -2.18 12.01
C ALA A 165 11.73 -0.76 12.00
N GLY A 166 12.31 -0.33 13.13
CA GLY A 166 12.99 0.96 13.30
C GLY A 166 14.50 0.85 13.52
N GLU A 167 15.07 -0.35 13.44
CA GLU A 167 16.51 -0.56 13.35
C GLU A 167 16.81 -1.12 11.96
N PHE A 168 17.90 -0.65 11.34
CA PHE A 168 18.39 -0.87 9.96
C PHE A 168 17.97 0.15 8.89
#